data_AF-A0A2H0LUM8-F1
#
_entry.id   AF-A0A2H0LUM8-F1
#
_cell.length_a   1.000
_cell.length_b   1.000
_cell.length_c   1.000
_cell.angle_alpha   90.00
_cell.angle_beta   90.00
_cell.angle_gamma   90.00
#
_symmetry.space_group_name_H-M   'P 1'
#
loop_
_entity.id
_entity.type
_entity.pdbx_description
1 polymer ?
#
loop_
_entity_poly.entity_id
_entity_poly.type
_entity_poly.pdbx_seq_one_letter_code
_entity_poly.pdbx_strand_id
1 'polypeptide(L)' 'MTEIEALKLALTKEETAIKTYQEMLVNHPSLGELLSFLVTEEQKHKKLIEKKIVDLSCC' A
#
# COMPACT_ATOMS: atom_id res chain seq x y z
N MET A 1 -19.13 -8.14 4.65
CA MET A 1 -17.73 -8.03 4.17
C MET A 1 -16.99 -9.22 4.73
N THR A 2 -16.46 -10.08 3.87
CA THR A 2 -15.60 -11.19 4.26
C THR A 2 -14.19 -10.70 4.59
N GLU A 3 -13.38 -11.53 5.26
CA GLU A 3 -11.99 -11.20 5.54
C GLU A 3 -11.19 -10.92 4.26
N ILE A 4 -11.41 -11.71 3.21
CA ILE A 4 -10.74 -11.53 1.91
C ILE A 4 -11.19 -10.23 1.23
N GLU A 5 -12.48 -9.87 1.32
CA GLU A 5 -12.98 -8.59 0.80
C GLU A 5 -12.37 -7.40 1.54
N ALA A 6 -12.24 -7.49 2.86
CA ALA A 6 -11.60 -6.45 3.67
C ALA A 6 -10.11 -6.30 3.31
N LEU A 7 -9.40 -7.40 3.10
CA LEU A 7 -8.00 -7.39 2.67
C LEU A 7 -7.82 -6.83 1.26
N LYS A 8 -8.73 -7.15 0.32
CA LYS A 8 -8.71 -6.54 -1.03
C LYS A 8 -8.96 -5.04 -0.98
N LEU A 9 -9.88 -4.58 -0.14
CA LEU A 9 -10.12 -3.16 0.07
C LEU A 9 -8.87 -2.47 0.63
N ALA A 10 -8.23 -3.06 1.66
CA ALA A 10 -6.98 -2.56 2.22
C ALA A 10 -5.87 -2.49 1.16
N LEU A 11 -5.70 -3.54 0.36
CA LEU A 11 -4.74 -3.59 -0.73
C LEU A 11 -4.91 -2.41 -1.71
N THR A 12 -6.15 -2.13 -2.13
CA THR A 12 -6.44 -0.98 -3.00
C THR A 12 -6.12 0.37 -2.33
N LYS A 13 -6.27 0.47 -1.01
CA LYS A 13 -5.88 1.68 -0.26
C LYS A 13 -4.37 1.87 -0.26
N GLU A 14 -3.59 0.81 -0.04
CA GLU A 14 -2.13 0.88 -0.11
C GLU A 14 -1.64 1.27 -1.52
N GLU A 15 -2.22 0.69 -2.56
CA GLU A 15 -1.88 1.04 -3.95
C GLU A 15 -2.20 2.50 -4.28
N THR A 16 -3.33 3.00 -3.77
CA THR A 16 -3.71 4.40 -3.93
C THR A 16 -2.74 5.32 -3.20
N ALA A 17 -2.38 5.00 -1.95
CA ALA A 17 -1.45 5.78 -1.15
C ALA A 17 -0.06 5.87 -1.79
N ILE A 18 0.48 4.73 -2.27
CA ILE A 18 1.75 4.69 -3.01
C ILE A 18 1.71 5.64 -4.20
N LYS A 19 0.67 5.55 -5.04
CA LYS A 19 0.52 6.41 -6.21
C LYS A 19 0.45 7.89 -5.81
N THR A 20 -0.36 8.23 -4.82
CA THR A 20 -0.51 9.60 -4.33
C THR A 20 0.80 10.16 -3.79
N TYR A 21 1.55 9.41 -2.99
CA TYR A 21 2.83 9.88 -2.46
C TYR A 21 3.90 10.02 -3.55
N GLN A 22 3.90 9.14 -4.55
CA GLN A 22 4.76 9.28 -5.74
C GLN A 22 4.44 10.53 -6.56
N GLU A 23 3.16 10.86 -6.73
CA GLU A 23 2.74 12.11 -7.39
C GLU A 23 3.13 13.34 -6.56
N MET A 24 2.97 13.27 -5.24
CA MET A 24 3.40 14.34 -4.33
C MET A 24 4.90 14.56 -4.34
N LEU A 25 5.73 13.52 -4.52
CA LEU A 25 7.18 13.64 -4.64
C LEU A 25 7.60 14.55 -5.80
N VAL A 26 6.89 14.46 -6.91
CA VAL A 26 7.12 15.31 -8.09
C VAL A 26 6.77 16.77 -7.81
N ASN A 27 5.67 17.01 -7.09
CA ASN A 27 5.14 18.35 -6.83
C ASN A 27 5.78 19.05 -5.62
N HIS A 28 6.33 18.26 -4.68
CA HIS A 28 6.83 18.74 -3.39
C HIS A 28 8.20 18.12 -3.05
N PRO A 29 9.26 18.44 -3.80
CA PRO A 29 10.59 17.87 -3.58
C PRO A 29 11.16 18.15 -2.18
N SER A 30 10.71 19.22 -1.52
CA SER A 30 11.09 19.53 -0.12
C SER A 30 10.61 18.49 0.90
N LEU A 31 9.62 17.66 0.56
CA LEU A 31 9.13 16.56 1.38
C LEU A 31 9.72 15.20 0.96
N GLY A 32 10.78 15.22 0.14
CA GLY A 32 11.33 14.05 -0.54
C GLY A 32 11.62 12.85 0.36
N GLU A 33 12.30 13.08 1.49
CA GLU A 33 12.67 12.03 2.44
C GLU A 33 11.42 11.40 3.09
N LEU A 34 10.50 12.23 3.60
CA LEU A 34 9.27 11.78 4.25
C LEU A 34 8.39 11.00 3.28
N LEU A 35 8.13 11.52 2.08
CA LEU A 35 7.28 10.85 1.10
C LEU A 35 7.91 9.56 0.59
N SER A 36 9.23 9.52 0.43
CA SER A 36 9.93 8.28 0.03
C SER A 36 9.87 7.20 1.13
N PHE A 37 9.98 7.62 2.39
CA PHE A 37 9.77 6.75 3.53
C PHE A 37 8.34 6.17 3.53
N LEU A 38 7.31 7.02 3.38
CA LEU A 38 5.92 6.57 3.33
C LEU A 38 5.66 5.61 2.18
N VAL A 39 6.14 5.89 0.96
CA VAL A 39 6.04 4.95 -0.17
C VAL A 39 6.67 3.60 0.17
N THR A 40 7.79 3.59 0.90
CA THR A 40 8.46 2.35 1.31
C THR A 40 7.63 1.56 2.32
N GLU A 41 7.00 2.23 3.30
CA GLU A 41 6.12 1.58 4.27
C GLU A 41 4.86 0.99 3.60
N GLU A 42 4.19 1.73 2.71
CA GLU A 42 3.00 1.20 2.03
C GLU A 42 3.32 0.02 1.10
N GLN A 43 4.51 -0.01 0.50
CA GLN A 43 4.98 -1.18 -0.24
C GLN A 43 5.18 -2.42 0.67
N LYS A 44 5.60 -2.22 1.93
CA LYS A 44 5.68 -3.32 2.92
C LYS A 44 4.28 -3.79 3.30
N HIS A 45 3.36 -2.88 3.59
CA HIS A 45 1.96 -3.20 3.91
C HIS A 45 1.30 -3.99 2.78
N LYS A 46 1.42 -3.51 1.53
CA LYS A 46 0.93 -4.20 0.33
C LYS A 46 1.42 -5.65 0.28
N LYS A 47 2.71 -5.90 0.42
CA LYS A 47 3.29 -7.27 0.39
C LYS A 47 2.72 -8.17 1.49
N LEU A 48 2.52 -7.64 2.69
CA LEU A 48 1.94 -8.39 3.81
C LEU A 48 0.49 -8.76 3.56
N ILE A 49 -0.29 -7.83 3.01
CA ILE A 49 -1.70 -8.05 2.65
C ILE A 49 -1.81 -9.08 1.52
N GLU A 50 -1.02 -8.95 0.46
CA GLU A 50 -0.98 -9.91 -0.66
C GLU A 50 -0.66 -11.32 -0.15
N LYS A 51 0.36 -11.46 0.70
CA LYS A 51 0.70 -12.74 1.33
C LYS A 51 -0.48 -13.31 2.11
N LYS A 52 -1.16 -12.48 2.92
CA LYS A 52 -2.30 -12.93 3.73
C LYS A 52 -3.49 -13.36 2.88
N ILE A 53 -3.74 -12.69 1.76
CA ILE A 53 -4.78 -13.11 0.80
C ILE A 53 -4.46 -14.49 0.23
N VAL A 54 -3.21 -14.74 -0.16
CA VAL A 54 -2.77 -16.06 -0.66
C VAL A 54 -2.95 -17.13 0.42
N ASP A 55 -2.48 -16.87 1.64
CA ASP A 55 -2.60 -17.81 2.76
C ASP A 55 -4.07 -18.20 3.04
N LEU A 56 -5.00 -17.25 2.94
CA LEU A 56 -6.44 -17.48 3.14
C LEU A 56 -7.12 -18.12 1.92
N SER A 57 -6.56 -18.00 0.72
CA SER A 57 -7.14 -18.55 -0.52
C SER A 57 -6.70 -19.99 -0.79
N CYS A 58 -5.63 -20.46 -0.13
CA CYS A 58 -5.12 -21.83 -0.26
C CYS A 58 -5.65 -22.80 0.82
N CYS A 59 -6.61 -22.37 1.66
CA CYS A 59 -7.34 -23.23 2.60
C CYS A 59 -8.76 -23.53 2.11
#